data_AF-A0A535SBT4-F1
#
_entry.id   AF-A0A535SBT4-F1
#
_cell.length_a   1.000
_cell.length_b   1.000
_cell.length_c   1.000
_cell.angle_alpha   90.00
_cell.angle_beta   90.00
_cell.angle_gamma   90.00
#
_symmetry.space_group_name_H-M   'P 1'
#
loop_
_entity.id
_entity.type
_entity.pdbx_description
1 polymer ?
#
loop_
_entity_poly.entity_id
_entity_poly.type
_entity_poly.pdbx_seq_one_letter_code
_entity_poly.pdbx_strand_id
1 'polypeptide(L)' 'MEKLFVEKSIKINAPASRVWDALTRPEFTDQWALEFSGGAEFHIESDWKLGSPVLWKGQDGSVIVQG' A
#
# COMPACT_ATOMS: atom_id res chain seq x y z
N MET A 1 -9.46 8.21 26.87
CA MET A 1 -8.12 7.87 26.36
C MET A 1 -7.86 8.72 25.13
N GLU A 2 -6.81 9.52 25.14
CA GLU A 2 -6.37 10.23 23.94
C GLU A 2 -5.73 9.25 22.96
N LYS A 3 -6.02 9.41 21.67
CA LYS A 3 -5.41 8.61 20.62
C LYS A 3 -4.00 9.15 20.38
N LEU A 4 -3.01 8.28 20.39
CA LEU A 4 -1.65 8.61 19.97
C LEU A 4 -1.59 8.64 18.44
N PHE A 5 -0.95 9.66 17.88
CA PHE A 5 -0.78 9.82 16.44
C PHE A 5 0.70 9.88 16.09
N VAL A 6 1.06 9.27 14.96
CA VAL A 6 2.38 9.37 14.35
C VAL A 6 2.24 10.12 13.03
N GLU A 7 2.92 11.25 12.90
CA GLU A 7 3.00 12.03 11.67
C GLU A 7 4.43 12.01 11.12
N LYS A 8 4.57 11.69 9.84
CA LYS A 8 5.86 11.63 9.13
C LYS A 8 5.72 12.23 7.74
N SER A 9 6.78 12.86 7.24
CA SER A 9 6.82 13.42 5.89
C SER A 9 8.23 13.32 5.32
N ILE A 10 8.30 13.07 4.01
CA ILE A 10 9.54 13.01 3.24
C ILE A 10 9.37 13.82 1.95
N LYS A 11 10.47 14.35 1.40
CA LYS A 11 10.47 15.02 0.11
C LYS A 11 10.93 14.07 -0.98
N ILE A 12 10.09 13.85 -1.98
CA ILE A 12 10.40 13.04 -3.16
C ILE A 12 10.48 13.99 -4.35
N ASN A 13 11.61 13.95 -5.07
CA ASN A 13 11.80 14.77 -6.27
C ASN A 13 11.08 14.14 -7.48
N ALA A 14 9.75 14.12 -7.43
CA ALA A 14 8.90 13.60 -8.50
C ALA A 14 7.54 14.32 -8.48
N PRO A 15 6.81 14.36 -9.62
CA PRO A 15 5.44 14.82 -9.65
C PRO A 15 4.53 13.97 -8.74
N ALA A 16 3.55 14.60 -8.10
CA ALA A 16 2.60 13.91 -7.22
C ALA A 16 1.88 12.73 -7.92
N SER A 17 1.58 12.87 -9.22
CA SER A 17 0.97 11.80 -10.02
C SER A 17 1.85 10.54 -10.12
N ARG A 18 3.17 10.70 -10.20
CA ARG A 18 4.11 9.57 -10.24
C ARG A 18 4.24 8.89 -8.87
N VAL A 19 4.20 9.68 -7.80
CA VAL A 19 4.15 9.14 -6.44
C VAL A 19 2.86 8.35 -6.23
N TRP A 20 1.73 8.87 -6.71
CA TRP A 20 0.45 8.16 -6.67
C TRP A 20 0.49 6.85 -7.46
N ASP A 21 0.97 6.88 -8.70
CA ASP A 21 1.13 5.67 -9.51
C ASP A 21 1.97 4.61 -8.77
N ALA A 22 3.07 5.00 -8.13
CA ALA A 22 3.93 4.09 -7.36
C ALA A 22 3.19 3.44 -6.16
N LEU A 23 2.24 4.14 -5.56
CA LEU A 23 1.46 3.64 -4.42
C LEU A 23 0.29 2.75 -4.85
N THR A 24 -0.25 2.93 -6.06
CA THR A 24 -1.53 2.30 -6.43
C THR A 24 -1.46 1.31 -7.58
N ARG A 25 -0.43 1.36 -8.43
CA ARG A 25 -0.38 0.48 -9.59
C ARG A 25 0.33 -0.85 -9.28
N PRO A 26 -0.24 -1.99 -9.71
CA PRO A 26 0.34 -3.31 -9.45
C PRO A 26 1.83 -3.43 -9.80
N GLU A 27 2.27 -2.85 -10.92
CA GLU A 27 3.67 -2.90 -11.36
C GLU A 27 4.68 -2.26 -10.37
N PHE A 28 4.20 -1.39 -9.49
CA PHE A 28 5.01 -0.70 -8.49
C PHE A 28 4.72 -1.18 -7.06
N THR A 29 3.47 -1.58 -6.77
CA THR A 29 3.12 -2.06 -5.43
C THR A 29 3.93 -3.27 -5.01
N ASP A 30 4.19 -4.19 -5.93
CA ASP A 30 4.94 -5.41 -5.63
C ASP A 30 6.39 -5.11 -5.21
N GLN A 31 6.96 -3.98 -5.66
CA GLN A 31 8.34 -3.61 -5.34
C GLN A 31 8.48 -3.13 -3.89
N TRP A 32 7.57 -2.28 -3.41
CA TRP A 32 7.65 -1.75 -2.05
C TRP A 32 6.91 -2.62 -1.03
N ALA A 33 5.95 -3.44 -1.47
CA ALA A 33 5.22 -4.38 -0.62
C ALA A 33 6.17 -5.29 0.18
N LEU A 34 7.23 -5.78 -0.48
CA LEU A 34 8.27 -6.61 0.13
C LEU A 34 8.91 -5.95 1.36
N GLU A 35 9.17 -4.65 1.29
CA GLU A 35 9.76 -3.89 2.40
C GLU A 35 8.78 -3.71 3.56
N PHE A 36 7.48 -3.62 3.25
CA PHE A 36 6.43 -3.44 4.26
C PHE A 36 6.16 -4.70 5.08
N SER A 37 6.21 -5.88 4.45
CA SER A 37 5.93 -7.17 5.12
C SER A 37 7.13 -7.80 5.82
N GLY A 38 8.31 -7.17 5.78
CA GLY A 38 9.55 -7.82 6.23
C GLY A 38 9.96 -8.99 5.32
N GLY A 39 9.68 -8.90 4.02
CA GLY A 39 10.09 -9.87 3.01
C GLY A 39 9.04 -10.91 2.62
N ALA A 40 7.81 -10.84 3.14
CA ALA A 40 6.73 -11.72 2.69
C ALA A 40 6.05 -11.16 1.43
N GLU A 41 5.96 -11.97 0.38
CA GLU A 41 5.26 -11.57 -0.84
C GLU A 41 3.75 -11.49 -0.61
N PHE A 42 3.19 -10.32 -0.87
CA PHE A 42 1.75 -10.08 -0.96
C PHE A 42 1.47 -9.18 -2.15
N HIS A 43 0.26 -9.27 -2.70
CA HIS A 43 -0.22 -8.36 -3.74
C HIS A 43 -1.39 -7.54 -3.23
N ILE A 44 -1.54 -6.33 -3.77
CA ILE A 44 -2.61 -5.42 -3.40
C ILE A 44 -3.71 -5.50 -4.45
N GLU A 45 -4.94 -5.77 -3.99
CA GLU A 45 -6.14 -5.70 -4.83
C GLU A 45 -7.02 -4.55 -4.38
N SER A 46 -7.17 -3.56 -5.25
CA SER A 46 -8.13 -2.48 -5.11
C SER A 46 -8.44 -1.85 -6.46
N ASP A 47 -9.63 -1.28 -6.61
CA ASP A 47 -9.98 -0.42 -7.74
C ASP A 47 -9.72 1.06 -7.45
N TRP A 48 -9.19 1.36 -6.25
CA TRP A 48 -8.82 2.70 -5.78
C TRP A 48 -9.95 3.74 -5.87
N LYS A 49 -11.21 3.29 -5.74
CA LYS A 49 -12.37 4.18 -5.61
C LYS A 49 -12.72 4.43 -4.15
N LEU A 50 -13.35 5.58 -3.90
CA LEU A 50 -13.84 5.92 -2.58
C LEU A 50 -14.84 4.87 -2.08
N GLY A 51 -14.61 4.36 -0.88
CA GLY A 51 -15.44 3.34 -0.25
C GLY A 51 -15.14 1.90 -0.70
N SER A 52 -14.29 1.70 -1.70
CA SER A 52 -13.79 0.37 -2.05
C SER A 52 -12.74 -0.09 -1.04
N PRO A 53 -12.68 -1.41 -0.75
CA PRO A 53 -11.64 -1.94 0.11
C PRO A 53 -10.29 -1.90 -0.60
N VAL A 54 -9.23 -1.86 0.20
CA VAL A 54 -7.88 -2.23 -0.23
C VAL A 54 -7.55 -3.56 0.44
N LEU A 55 -7.28 -4.59 -0.36
CA LEU A 55 -6.99 -5.93 0.13
C LEU A 55 -5.52 -6.25 -0.07
N TRP A 56 -4.84 -6.60 1.03
CA TRP A 56 -3.50 -7.17 0.99
C TRP A 56 -3.64 -8.69 1.05
N LYS A 57 -3.29 -9.36 -0.03
CA LYS A 57 -3.45 -10.81 -0.13
C LYS A 57 -2.12 -11.54 -0.17
N GLY A 58 -2.03 -12.62 0.58
CA GLY A 58 -0.91 -13.55 0.48
C GLY A 58 -0.94 -14.29 -0.86
N GLN A 59 0.17 -14.97 -1.18
CA GLN A 59 0.29 -15.79 -2.38
C GLN A 59 -0.77 -16.91 -2.47
N ASP A 60 -1.30 -17.36 -1.33
CA ASP A 60 -2.38 -18.36 -1.24
C ASP A 60 -3.78 -17.76 -1.49
N GLY A 61 -3.87 -16.45 -1.74
CA GLY A 61 -5.11 -15.71 -1.96
C GLY A 61 -5.83 -15.31 -0.67
N SER A 62 -5.30 -15.65 0.50
CA SER A 62 -5.87 -15.24 1.79
C SER A 62 -5.72 -13.73 2.01
N VAL A 63 -6.73 -13.09 2.59
CA VAL A 63 -6.67 -11.67 2.94
C VAL A 63 -5.95 -11.53 4.27
N ILE A 64 -4.80 -10.87 4.26
CA ILE A 64 -3.97 -10.62 5.44
C ILE A 64 -4.42 -9.34 6.15
N VAL A 65 -4.70 -8.29 5.35
CA VAL A 65 -5.17 -6.99 5.83
C VAL A 65 -6.26 -6.49 4.89
N GLN A 66 -7.29 -5.88 5.47
CA GLN A 66 -8.32 -5.13 4.74
C GLN A 66 -8.36 -3.70 5.29
N GLY A 67 -8.21 -2.73 4.39
CA GLY A 67 -8.31 -1.31 4.65
C GLY A 67 -9.58 -0.69 4.09
#